data_AF-A0A133ZQR9-F1
#
_entry.id   AF-A0A133ZQR9-F1
#
_cell.length_a   1.000
_cell.length_b   1.000
_cell.length_c   1.000
_cell.angle_alpha   90.00
_cell.angle_beta   90.00
_cell.angle_gamma   90.00
#
_symmetry.space_group_name_H-M   'P 1'
#
loop_
_entity.id
_entity.type
_entity.pdbx_description
1 polymer ?
#
loop_
_entity_poly.entity_id
_entity_poly.type
_entity_poly.pdbx_seq_one_letter_code
_entity_poly.pdbx_strand_id
1 'polypeptide(L)'
;MEQNNLVFEVDGTIYELVYNFKDAFQKETFEEKLVDVLKNKPYIVGDVSHEKLRLTGFILTKDNNNPKNINNLEDYILEYCNFGAPFFVVKKRNS
;
A
#
# COMPACT_ATOMS: atom_id res chain seq x y z
N MET A 1 11.63 -11.65 -4.00
CA MET A 1 10.37 -11.20 -3.37
C MET A 1 9.34 -12.26 -3.72
N GLU A 2 8.87 -13.03 -2.73
CA GLU A 2 7.78 -13.97 -2.97
C GLU A 2 6.54 -13.16 -3.36
N GLN A 3 5.96 -13.47 -4.52
CA GLN A 3 4.71 -12.87 -4.96
C GLN A 3 3.60 -13.46 -4.09
N ASN A 4 2.99 -12.64 -3.24
CA ASN A 4 1.81 -13.05 -2.49
C ASN A 4 0.62 -13.10 -3.44
N ASN A 5 -0.06 -14.25 -3.52
CA ASN A 5 -1.22 -14.44 -4.40
C ASN A 5 -2.55 -14.00 -3.74
N LEU A 6 -2.51 -13.19 -2.67
CA LEU A 6 -3.71 -12.80 -1.95
C LEU A 6 -4.49 -11.74 -2.73
N VAL A 7 -5.69 -12.10 -3.15
CA VAL A 7 -6.66 -11.22 -3.80
C VAL A 7 -7.88 -11.11 -2.89
N PHE A 8 -8.36 -9.90 -2.68
CA PHE A 8 -9.48 -9.61 -1.79
C PHE A 8 -10.34 -8.47 -2.32
N GLU A 9 -11.57 -8.37 -1.86
CA GLU A 9 -12.52 -7.34 -2.26
C GLU A 9 -12.87 -6.42 -1.08
N VAL A 10 -12.94 -5.12 -1.36
CA VAL A 10 -13.41 -4.07 -0.45
C VAL A 10 -14.33 -3.15 -1.24
N ASP A 11 -15.56 -2.93 -0.78
CA ASP A 11 -16.55 -2.04 -1.41
C ASP A 11 -16.70 -2.26 -2.94
N GLY A 12 -16.74 -3.52 -3.40
CA GLY A 12 -16.85 -3.84 -4.83
C GLY A 12 -15.58 -3.60 -5.65
N THR A 13 -14.49 -3.19 -5.02
CA THR A 13 -13.17 -3.05 -5.66
C THR A 13 -12.29 -4.24 -5.29
N ILE A 14 -11.70 -4.87 -6.32
CA ILE A 14 -10.75 -5.98 -6.14
C ILE A 14 -9.34 -5.42 -5.97
N TYR A 15 -8.65 -5.90 -4.93
CA TYR A 15 -7.27 -5.58 -4.62
C TYR A 15 -6.42 -6.85 -4.61
N GLU A 16 -5.14 -6.68 -4.91
CA GLU A 16 -4.11 -7.71 -4.87
C GLU A 16 -2.98 -7.26 -3.93
N LEU A 17 -2.63 -8.11 -2.97
CA LEU A 17 -1.49 -7.88 -2.07
C LEU A 17 -0.20 -8.22 -2.81
N VAL A 18 0.45 -7.21 -3.38
CA VAL A 18 1.65 -7.40 -4.20
C VAL A 18 2.93 -7.53 -3.36
N TYR A 19 2.92 -7.02 -2.13
CA TYR A 19 4.06 -7.12 -1.22
C TYR A 19 3.60 -7.05 0.24
N ASN A 20 4.18 -7.88 1.09
CA ASN A 20 3.88 -7.91 2.52
C ASN A 20 5.17 -8.13 3.32
N PHE A 21 5.67 -7.08 3.96
CA PHE A 21 6.87 -7.15 4.78
C PHE A 21 6.51 -7.29 6.25
N LYS A 22 7.06 -8.33 6.90
CA LYS A 22 6.79 -8.68 8.30
C LYS A 22 5.30 -8.89 8.58
N ASP A 23 4.57 -9.48 7.63
CA ASP A 23 3.15 -9.84 7.77
C ASP A 23 2.26 -8.67 8.22
N ALA A 24 2.56 -7.45 7.75
CA ALA A 24 1.89 -6.22 8.14
C ALA A 24 0.43 -6.12 7.67
N PHE A 25 0.06 -6.82 6.60
CA PHE A 25 -1.28 -6.73 6.02
C PHE A 25 -2.32 -7.48 6.85
N GLN A 26 -3.42 -6.80 7.20
CA GLN A 26 -4.65 -7.38 7.75
C GLN A 26 -5.85 -6.73 7.06
N LYS A 27 -6.74 -7.53 6.46
CA LYS A 27 -7.84 -7.05 5.60
C LYS A 27 -8.78 -6.12 6.36
N GLU A 28 -9.16 -6.50 7.56
CA GLU A 28 -10.11 -5.78 8.42
C GLU A 28 -9.60 -4.37 8.72
N THR A 29 -8.34 -4.25 9.16
CA THR A 29 -7.74 -2.93 9.46
C THR A 29 -7.53 -2.08 8.20
N PHE A 30 -7.24 -2.70 7.06
CA PHE A 30 -7.16 -2.01 5.78
C PHE A 30 -8.52 -1.42 5.40
N GLU A 31 -9.59 -2.21 5.47
CA GLU A 31 -10.96 -1.79 5.19
C GLU A 31 -11.39 -0.62 6.08
N GLU A 32 -11.14 -0.73 7.39
CA GLU A 32 -11.47 0.32 8.37
C GLU A 32 -10.73 1.65 8.11
N LYS A 33 -9.50 1.59 7.59
CA LYS A 33 -8.67 2.78 7.32
C LYS A 33 -8.84 3.32 5.90
N LEU A 34 -9.50 2.58 5.01
CA LEU A 34 -9.63 2.96 3.61
C LEU A 34 -10.63 4.10 3.44
N VAL A 35 -10.12 5.30 3.22
CA VAL A 35 -10.93 6.50 2.94
C VAL A 35 -11.19 6.69 1.45
N ASP A 36 -12.27 7.38 1.09
CA ASP A 36 -12.72 7.52 -0.31
C ASP A 36 -11.66 8.12 -1.25
N VAL A 37 -10.84 9.06 -0.78
CA VAL A 37 -9.76 9.64 -1.60
C VAL A 37 -8.71 8.60 -2.02
N LEU A 38 -8.52 7.53 -1.23
CA LEU A 38 -7.60 6.44 -1.53
C LEU A 38 -8.22 5.39 -2.45
N LYS A 39 -9.55 5.24 -2.48
CA LYS A 39 -10.24 4.28 -3.37
C LYS A 39 -9.99 4.56 -4.87
N ASN A 40 -9.64 5.81 -5.20
CA ASN A 40 -9.27 6.25 -6.54
C ASN A 40 -7.79 6.01 -6.89
N LYS A 41 -6.98 5.49 -5.96
CA LYS A 41 -5.54 5.29 -6.17
C LYS A 41 -5.27 3.87 -6.67
N PRO A 42 -4.44 3.71 -7.72
CA PRO A 42 -4.13 2.39 -8.27
C PRO A 42 -3.26 1.54 -7.33
N TYR A 43 -2.47 2.18 -6.48
CA TYR A 43 -1.66 1.54 -5.46
C TYR A 43 -1.93 2.18 -4.10
N ILE A 44 -1.99 1.36 -3.06
CA ILE A 44 -2.07 1.81 -1.68
C ILE A 44 -0.96 1.11 -0.91
N VAL A 45 -0.18 1.91 -0.20
CA VAL A 45 0.89 1.44 0.69
C VAL A 45 0.39 1.63 2.11
N GLY A 46 0.45 0.55 2.89
CA GLY A 46 0.16 0.57 4.30
C GLY A 46 1.42 0.40 5.11
N ASP A 47 1.77 1.35 5.96
CA ASP A 47 2.88 1.22 6.90
C ASP A 47 2.37 1.20 8.34
N VAL A 48 3.02 0.38 9.18
CA VAL A 48 2.66 0.23 10.59
C VAL A 48 3.70 0.99 11.43
N SER A 49 3.27 2.10 12.00
CA SER A 49 4.10 2.93 12.88
C SER A 49 3.39 3.18 14.19
N HIS A 50 4.07 2.94 15.31
CA HIS A 50 3.48 3.05 16.66
C HIS A 50 2.13 2.32 16.79
N GLU A 51 2.05 1.09 16.28
CA GLU A 51 0.84 0.24 16.29
C GLU A 51 -0.35 0.83 15.52
N LYS A 52 -0.14 1.88 14.72
CA LYS A 52 -1.16 2.50 13.88
C LYS A 52 -0.86 2.26 12.42
N LEU A 53 -1.84 1.72 11.72
CA LEU A 53 -1.84 1.61 10.27
C LEU A 53 -2.06 2.99 9.64
N ARG A 54 -1.15 3.38 8.74
CA ARG A 54 -1.28 4.56 7.88
C ARG A 54 -1.39 4.08 6.44
N LEU A 55 -2.39 4.59 5.71
CA LEU A 55 -2.56 4.29 4.29
C LEU A 55 -2.19 5.50 3.44
N THR A 56 -1.32 5.28 2.46
CA THR A 56 -0.88 6.30 1.51
C THR A 56 -1.13 5.83 0.09
N GLY A 57 -1.71 6.69 -0.73
CA GLY A 57 -2.00 6.40 -2.14
C GLY A 57 -0.81 6.70 -3.05
N PHE A 58 -0.48 5.74 -3.92
CA PHE A 58 0.59 5.81 -4.90
C PHE A 58 0.06 5.67 -6.32
N ILE A 59 0.85 6.16 -7.29
CA ILE A 59 0.61 6.02 -8.72
C ILE A 59 1.84 5.48 -9.43
N LEU A 60 1.67 4.92 -10.62
CA LEU A 60 2.78 4.68 -11.53
C LEU A 60 2.85 5.85 -12.52
N THR A 61 3.97 6.57 -12.54
CA THR A 61 4.20 7.71 -13.44
C THR A 61 5.63 7.73 -13.98
N LYS A 62 5.85 8.46 -15.08
CA LYS A 62 7.19 8.72 -15.65
C LYS A 62 7.92 9.85 -14.93
N ASP A 63 7.22 10.61 -14.09
CA ASP A 63 7.83 11.65 -13.27
C ASP A 63 8.55 11.01 -12.06
N ASN A 64 9.87 10.91 -12.16
CA ASN A 64 10.71 10.34 -11.11
C ASN A 64 10.84 11.26 -9.90
N ASN A 65 10.46 12.53 -9.98
CA ASN A 65 10.50 13.44 -8.83
C ASN A 65 9.25 13.34 -7.96
N ASN A 66 8.25 12.55 -8.37
CA ASN A 66 7.03 12.37 -7.59
C ASN A 66 7.30 11.40 -6.42
N PRO A 67 7.20 11.84 -5.15
CA PRO A 67 7.46 10.99 -3.98
C PRO A 67 6.39 9.89 -3.80
N LYS A 68 5.24 10.03 -4.45
CA LYS A 68 4.15 9.04 -4.46
C LYS A 68 4.13 8.23 -5.76
N ASN A 69 5.25 8.16 -6.46
CA ASN A 69 5.47 7.20 -7.53
C ASN A 69 5.83 5.84 -6.93
N ILE A 70 5.16 4.77 -7.34
CA ILE A 70 5.42 3.42 -6.82
C ILE A 70 6.84 2.94 -7.14
N ASN A 71 7.47 3.47 -8.19
CA ASN A 71 8.87 3.20 -8.51
C ASN A 71 9.84 3.77 -7.47
N ASN A 72 9.41 4.79 -6.70
CA ASN A 72 10.20 5.45 -5.67
C ASN A 72 9.80 4.97 -4.26
N LEU A 73 9.15 3.81 -4.15
CA LEU A 73 8.65 3.29 -2.88
C LEU A 73 9.77 3.11 -1.84
N GLU A 74 10.94 2.62 -2.26
CA GLU A 74 12.06 2.39 -1.36
C GLU A 74 12.52 3.70 -0.70
N ASP A 75 12.71 4.75 -1.50
CA ASP A 75 13.05 6.09 -0.99
C ASP A 75 11.97 6.62 -0.04
N TYR A 76 10.69 6.43 -0.38
CA TYR A 76 9.58 6.83 0.48
C TYR A 76 9.62 6.11 1.84
N ILE A 77 9.87 4.79 1.86
CA ILE A 77 9.95 4.03 3.11
C ILE A 77 11.15 4.51 3.93
N LEU A 78 12.31 4.76 3.30
CA LEU A 78 13.50 5.26 3.99
C LEU A 78 13.31 6.65 4.61
N GLU A 79 12.58 7.54 3.93
CA GLU A 79 12.40 8.93 4.36
C GLU A 79 11.23 9.10 5.36
N TYR A 80 10.12 8.37 5.18
CA TYR A 80 8.87 8.61 5.92
C TYR A 80 8.47 7.49 6.90
N CYS A 81 9.15 6.34 6.86
CA CYS A 81 8.89 5.23 7.77
C CYS A 81 10.06 5.00 8.72
N ASN A 82 9.74 4.51 9.92
CA ASN A 82 10.76 4.11 10.88
C ASN A 82 11.57 2.94 10.31
N PHE A 83 12.88 2.91 10.58
CA PHE A 83 13.75 1.85 10.10
C PHE A 83 13.23 0.46 10.52
N GLY A 84 12.99 -0.40 9.52
CA GLY A 84 12.48 -1.74 9.74
C GLY A 84 10.99 -1.83 10.11
N ALA A 85 10.22 -0.75 9.95
CA ALA A 85 8.77 -0.76 10.14
C ALA A 85 8.10 -1.79 9.20
N PRO A 86 7.13 -2.58 9.69
CA PRO A 86 6.30 -3.43 8.84
C PRO A 86 5.50 -2.58 7.85
N PHE A 87 5.39 -3.06 6.60
CA PHE A 87 4.57 -2.40 5.60
C PHE A 87 4.08 -3.39 4.54
N PHE A 88 3.05 -3.00 3.80
CA PHE A 88 2.51 -3.76 2.70
C PHE A 88 2.16 -2.84 1.53
N VAL A 89 1.99 -3.44 0.36
CA VAL A 89 1.54 -2.77 -0.86
C VAL A 89 0.39 -3.57 -1.44
N VAL A 90 -0.72 -2.89 -1.69
CA VAL A 90 -1.85 -3.45 -2.44
C VAL A 90 -2.04 -2.69 -3.74
N LYS A 91 -2.36 -3.42 -4.80
CA LYS A 91 -2.67 -2.90 -6.12
C LYS A 91 -4.15 -3.11 -6.40
N LYS A 92 -4.83 -2.06 -6.84
CA LYS A 92 -6.19 -2.17 -7.37
C LYS A 92 -6.16 -2.94 -8.69
N ARG A 93 -6.95 -4.00 -8.81
CA ARG A 93 -7.21 -4.63 -10.10
C ARG A 93 -8.24 -3.77 -10.80
N ASN A 94 -7.79 -3.10 -11.87
CA ASN A 94 -8.73 -2.50 -12.79
C ASN A 94 -9.43 -3.66 -13.51
N SER A 95 -10.75 -3.74 -13.37
CA SER A 95 -11.60 -4.56 -14.26
C SER A 95 -11.55 -4.05 -15.69
#